data_AF-A0A8S2YYZ8-F1
#
_entry.id   AF-A0A8S2YYZ8-F1
#
_cell.length_a   1.000
_cell.length_b   1.000
_cell.length_c   1.000
_cell.angle_alpha   90.00
_cell.angle_beta   90.00
_cell.angle_gamma   90.00
#
_symmetry.space_group_name_H-M   'P 1'
#
loop_
_entity.id
_entity.type
_entity.pdbx_description
1 polymer ?
#
loop_
_entity_poly.entity_id
_entity_poly.type
_entity_poly.pdbx_seq_one_letter_code
_entity_poly.pdbx_strand_id
1 'polypeptide(L)'
;HIVTPNDLLSPSIPIGCPLPNYQCYVLDRYLQPVGIDQVGELYIGGVGVFVGYLHRDDLTRQVLIQIPNVNEKCYKTGDLVKIDSNGELYFVGRVDFQIKLRGQRIEIGEIERIILNVSPCVTNCVVIKYQQQPEDQEHLIAYVQSSSSSSNNEMITIEELKHYCQQYLPLYMIPTWFIILEQLPLNTNGKVDRKQLPKPDFLHLTQQQANDHHVDEPNGEMEMEIYK
;
A
#
# COMPACT_ATOMS: atom_id res chain seq x y z
N HIS A 1 -9.50 5.80 -24.43
CA HIS A 1 -10.69 6.62 -24.13
C HIS A 1 -10.37 8.08 -24.44
N ILE A 2 -11.24 8.79 -25.15
CA ILE A 2 -11.12 10.25 -25.35
C ILE A 2 -11.97 10.90 -24.26
N VAL A 3 -11.35 11.70 -23.40
CA VAL A 3 -12.05 12.37 -22.28
C VAL A 3 -13.10 13.34 -22.84
N THR A 4 -14.31 13.23 -22.35
CA THR A 4 -15.49 14.01 -22.72
C THR A 4 -16.01 14.82 -21.53
N PRO A 5 -16.83 15.87 -21.75
CA PRO A 5 -17.48 16.61 -20.66
C PRO A 5 -18.37 15.74 -19.75
N ASN A 6 -18.89 14.61 -20.24
CA ASN A 6 -19.70 13.70 -19.43
C ASN A 6 -18.87 12.91 -18.40
N ASP A 7 -17.57 12.75 -18.63
CA ASP A 7 -16.67 12.09 -17.68
C ASP A 7 -16.50 12.89 -16.39
N LEU A 8 -16.69 14.22 -16.45
CA LEU A 8 -16.70 15.10 -15.27
C LEU A 8 -17.92 14.87 -14.36
N LEU A 9 -18.97 14.23 -14.88
CA LEU A 9 -20.20 13.91 -14.16
C LEU A 9 -20.22 12.47 -13.63
N SER A 10 -19.24 11.65 -14.03
CA SER A 10 -19.15 10.24 -13.63
C SER A 10 -18.21 10.05 -12.45
N PRO A 11 -18.56 9.19 -11.46
CA PRO A 11 -17.72 8.96 -10.29
C PRO A 11 -16.39 8.24 -10.61
N SER A 12 -16.26 7.66 -11.80
CA SER A 12 -15.00 7.12 -12.29
C SER A 12 -14.89 7.25 -13.81
N ILE A 13 -13.77 7.76 -14.29
CA ILE A 13 -13.44 7.87 -15.71
C ILE A 13 -12.85 6.52 -16.18
N PRO A 14 -13.27 5.98 -17.34
CA PRO A 14 -12.68 4.74 -17.85
C PRO A 14 -11.21 4.94 -18.23
N ILE A 15 -10.40 3.93 -17.99
CA ILE A 15 -9.01 3.87 -18.49
C ILE A 15 -8.97 3.44 -19.97
N GLY A 16 -10.12 3.07 -20.54
CA GLY A 16 -10.32 2.77 -21.95
C GLY A 16 -10.14 1.29 -22.28
N CYS A 17 -9.86 1.02 -23.56
CA CYS A 17 -9.72 -0.34 -24.11
C CYS A 17 -8.24 -0.70 -24.32
N PRO A 18 -7.91 -1.99 -24.51
CA PRO A 18 -6.56 -2.43 -24.84
C PRO A 18 -6.01 -1.72 -26.08
N LEU A 19 -4.72 -1.37 -26.05
CA LEU A 19 -4.01 -0.87 -27.22
C LEU A 19 -3.88 -1.97 -28.29
N PRO A 20 -3.67 -1.60 -29.57
CA PRO A 20 -3.40 -2.59 -30.62
C PRO A 20 -2.26 -3.54 -30.22
N ASN A 21 -2.46 -4.84 -30.44
CA ASN A 21 -1.54 -5.93 -30.09
C ASN A 21 -1.33 -6.18 -28.59
N TYR A 22 -2.10 -5.51 -27.73
CA TYR A 22 -2.25 -5.88 -26.32
C TYR A 22 -3.58 -6.59 -26.12
N GLN A 23 -3.61 -7.48 -25.15
CA GLN A 23 -4.81 -8.19 -24.73
C GLN A 23 -5.00 -7.94 -23.23
N CYS A 24 -6.21 -7.59 -22.81
CA CYS A 24 -6.54 -7.46 -21.40
C CYS A 24 -7.55 -8.52 -21.01
N TYR A 25 -7.31 -9.16 -19.86
CA TYR A 25 -8.21 -10.13 -19.27
C TYR A 25 -8.58 -9.64 -17.87
N VAL A 26 -9.88 -9.65 -17.57
CA VAL A 26 -10.39 -9.35 -16.23
C VAL A 26 -10.85 -10.65 -15.61
N LEU A 27 -10.09 -11.16 -14.64
CA LEU A 27 -10.25 -12.52 -14.14
C LEU A 27 -10.58 -12.55 -12.64
N ASP A 28 -11.26 -13.62 -12.23
CA ASP A 28 -11.44 -13.96 -10.82
C ASP A 28 -10.21 -14.70 -10.26
N ARG A 29 -10.29 -15.09 -8.97
CA ARG A 29 -9.23 -15.83 -8.28
C ARG A 29 -8.92 -17.22 -8.84
N TYR A 30 -9.79 -17.76 -9.70
CA TYR A 30 -9.64 -19.05 -10.37
C TYR A 30 -9.18 -18.89 -11.82
N LEU A 31 -8.73 -17.69 -12.20
CA LEU A 31 -8.33 -17.32 -13.55
C LEU A 31 -9.46 -17.48 -14.58
N GLN A 32 -10.72 -17.33 -14.15
CA GLN A 32 -11.88 -17.34 -15.04
C GLN A 32 -12.32 -15.90 -15.35
N PRO A 33 -12.73 -15.59 -16.59
CA PRO A 33 -13.26 -14.28 -16.93
C PRO A 33 -14.47 -13.92 -16.06
N VAL A 34 -14.48 -12.69 -15.54
CA VAL A 34 -15.64 -12.13 -14.84
C VAL A 34 -16.67 -11.59 -15.83
N GLY A 35 -17.92 -11.45 -15.40
CA GLY A 35 -18.97 -10.83 -16.21
C GLY A 35 -18.84 -9.30 -16.34
N ILE A 36 -19.64 -8.73 -17.24
CA ILE A 36 -19.76 -7.26 -17.40
C ILE A 36 -20.10 -6.61 -16.05
N ASP A 37 -19.46 -5.48 -15.77
CA ASP A 37 -19.55 -4.69 -14.53
C ASP A 37 -19.13 -5.44 -13.25
N GLN A 38 -18.64 -6.67 -13.34
CA GLN A 38 -18.06 -7.37 -12.20
C GLN A 38 -16.59 -7.01 -12.03
N VAL A 39 -16.18 -6.87 -10.78
CA VAL A 39 -14.78 -6.57 -10.43
C VAL A 39 -13.95 -7.84 -10.51
N GLY A 40 -12.85 -7.77 -11.25
CA GLY A 40 -11.80 -8.78 -11.29
C GLY A 40 -10.41 -8.15 -11.33
N GLU A 41 -9.39 -8.99 -11.31
CA GLU A 41 -8.01 -8.54 -11.43
C GLU A 41 -7.61 -8.46 -12.91
N LEU A 42 -6.87 -7.42 -13.27
CA LEU A 42 -6.40 -7.16 -14.63
C LEU A 42 -5.11 -7.94 -14.93
N TYR A 43 -5.13 -8.64 -16.06
CA TYR A 43 -3.97 -9.31 -16.65
C TYR A 43 -3.74 -8.78 -18.07
N ILE A 44 -2.49 -8.54 -18.42
CA ILE A 44 -2.10 -8.00 -19.72
C ILE A 44 -1.29 -9.04 -20.50
N GLY A 45 -1.76 -9.40 -21.69
CA GLY A 45 -1.05 -10.18 -22.71
C GLY A 45 -0.60 -9.32 -23.88
N GLY A 46 0.11 -9.94 -24.82
CA GLY A 46 0.55 -9.36 -26.08
C GLY A 46 1.98 -8.83 -26.06
N VAL A 47 2.28 -7.99 -27.06
CA VAL A 47 3.65 -7.62 -27.46
C VAL A 47 4.46 -6.85 -26.41
N GLY A 48 3.81 -6.28 -25.39
CA GLY A 48 4.47 -5.49 -24.33
C GLY A 48 4.75 -6.26 -23.05
N VAL A 49 4.43 -7.56 -22.99
CA VAL A 49 4.77 -8.37 -21.81
C VAL A 49 6.28 -8.60 -21.78
N PHE A 50 6.92 -8.15 -20.71
CA PHE A 50 8.36 -8.31 -20.50
C PHE A 50 8.73 -9.77 -20.19
N VAL A 51 9.99 -10.13 -20.42
CA VAL A 51 10.47 -11.51 -20.25
C VAL A 51 10.67 -11.95 -18.79
N GLY A 52 10.91 -10.98 -17.90
CA GLY A 52 11.09 -11.21 -16.47
C GLY A 52 11.89 -10.11 -15.79
N TYR A 53 11.97 -10.18 -14.46
CA TYR A 53 12.83 -9.33 -13.65
C TYR A 53 14.27 -9.84 -13.66
N LEU A 54 15.24 -8.93 -13.80
CA LEU A 54 16.66 -9.27 -13.85
C LEU A 54 17.09 -10.01 -12.57
N HIS A 55 17.61 -11.23 -12.73
CA HIS A 55 18.07 -12.11 -11.64
C HIS A 55 17.01 -12.44 -10.57
N ARG A 56 15.71 -12.32 -10.89
CA ARG A 56 14.60 -12.55 -9.95
C ARG A 56 13.53 -13.45 -10.54
N ASP A 57 13.88 -14.71 -10.77
CA ASP A 57 12.98 -15.74 -11.29
C ASP A 57 11.82 -16.06 -10.34
N ASP A 58 12.02 -15.84 -9.04
CA ASP A 58 11.02 -15.93 -7.99
C ASP A 58 9.88 -14.93 -8.23
N LEU A 59 10.23 -13.66 -8.42
CA LEU A 59 9.26 -12.58 -8.68
C LEU A 59 8.66 -12.71 -10.08
N THR A 60 9.46 -13.10 -11.07
CA THR A 60 9.01 -13.28 -12.45
C THR A 60 7.88 -14.30 -12.53
N ARG A 61 8.01 -15.43 -11.83
CA ARG A 61 6.96 -16.47 -11.79
C ARG A 61 5.69 -16.03 -11.06
N GLN A 62 5.78 -15.08 -10.14
CA GLN A 62 4.63 -14.55 -9.42
C GLN A 62 3.79 -13.58 -10.26
N VAL A 63 4.41 -12.89 -11.21
CA VAL A 63 3.73 -11.87 -12.03
C VAL A 63 3.46 -12.29 -13.47
N LEU A 64 4.26 -13.21 -14.05
CA LEU A 64 4.01 -13.74 -15.39
C LEU A 64 3.24 -15.07 -15.30
N ILE A 65 1.92 -14.97 -15.41
CA ILE A 65 0.97 -16.04 -15.16
C ILE A 65 0.51 -16.69 -16.47
N GLN A 66 0.44 -18.02 -16.48
CA GLN A 66 -0.18 -18.76 -17.57
C GLN A 66 -1.70 -18.80 -17.34
N ILE A 67 -2.46 -18.04 -18.12
CA ILE A 67 -3.92 -18.09 -18.08
C ILE A 67 -4.39 -19.33 -18.87
N PRO A 68 -5.37 -20.12 -18.37
CA PRO A 68 -5.93 -21.24 -19.12
C PRO A 68 -6.44 -20.82 -20.50
N ASN A 69 -6.13 -21.60 -21.53
CA ASN A 69 -6.53 -21.37 -22.93
C ASN A 69 -5.95 -20.10 -23.59
N VAL A 70 -5.01 -19.41 -22.93
CA VAL A 70 -4.20 -18.35 -23.54
C VAL A 70 -2.84 -18.95 -23.89
N ASN A 71 -2.32 -18.71 -25.09
CA ASN A 71 -1.09 -19.35 -25.58
C ASN A 71 0.21 -18.73 -25.04
N GLU A 72 0.11 -17.57 -24.40
CA GLU A 72 1.23 -16.82 -23.87
C GLU A 72 1.04 -16.54 -22.38
N LYS A 73 2.14 -16.15 -21.72
CA LYS A 73 2.06 -15.67 -20.34
C LYS A 73 1.55 -14.24 -20.33
N CYS A 74 0.71 -13.94 -19.35
CA CYS A 74 0.19 -12.60 -19.13
C CYS A 74 0.79 -12.01 -17.86
N TYR A 75 1.04 -10.71 -17.89
CA TYR A 75 1.46 -9.95 -16.73
C TYR A 75 0.25 -9.67 -15.82
N LYS A 76 0.34 -10.15 -14.59
CA LYS A 76 -0.58 -9.88 -13.48
C LYS A 76 -0.29 -8.48 -12.94
N THR A 77 -1.17 -7.51 -13.21
CA THR A 77 -0.86 -6.10 -12.91
C THR A 77 -1.03 -5.74 -11.43
N GLY A 78 -1.83 -6.54 -10.71
CA GLY A 78 -2.28 -6.24 -9.36
C GLY A 78 -3.42 -5.22 -9.31
N ASP A 79 -3.92 -4.73 -10.45
CA ASP A 79 -5.04 -3.76 -10.48
C ASP A 79 -6.39 -4.49 -10.49
N LEU A 80 -7.33 -4.00 -9.70
CA LEU A 80 -8.73 -4.37 -9.76
C LEU A 80 -9.47 -3.45 -10.72
N VAL A 81 -10.18 -4.04 -11.67
CA VAL A 81 -10.93 -3.33 -12.70
C VAL A 81 -12.29 -3.98 -12.91
N LYS A 82 -13.20 -3.25 -13.54
CA LYS A 82 -14.41 -3.80 -14.17
C LYS A 82 -14.44 -3.44 -15.65
N ILE A 83 -15.08 -4.26 -16.46
CA ILE A 83 -15.28 -4.00 -17.89
C ILE A 83 -16.77 -3.75 -18.15
N ASP A 84 -17.10 -2.70 -18.89
CA ASP A 84 -18.49 -2.41 -19.26
C ASP A 84 -18.91 -3.17 -20.53
N SER A 85 -20.16 -2.96 -20.97
CA SER A 85 -20.68 -3.58 -22.19
C SER A 85 -20.01 -3.08 -23.48
N ASN A 86 -19.31 -1.96 -23.44
CA ASN A 86 -18.58 -1.37 -24.57
C ASN A 86 -17.12 -1.85 -24.62
N GLY A 87 -16.68 -2.64 -23.63
CA GLY A 87 -15.31 -3.11 -23.50
C GLY A 87 -14.36 -2.08 -22.87
N GLU A 88 -14.88 -0.98 -22.33
CA GLU A 88 -14.10 -0.01 -21.58
C GLU A 88 -13.79 -0.52 -20.17
N LEU A 89 -12.54 -0.41 -19.77
CA LEU A 89 -12.08 -0.77 -18.44
C LEU A 89 -12.23 0.43 -17.50
N TYR A 90 -12.71 0.15 -16.29
CA TYR A 90 -12.79 1.11 -15.19
C TYR A 90 -11.91 0.64 -14.05
N PHE A 91 -11.01 1.51 -13.60
CA PHE A 91 -10.15 1.23 -12.47
C PHE A 91 -10.95 1.27 -11.16
N VAL A 92 -10.82 0.22 -10.35
CA VAL A 92 -11.49 0.08 -9.05
C VAL A 92 -10.50 0.23 -7.90
N GLY A 93 -9.27 -0.29 -8.05
CA GLY A 93 -8.24 -0.24 -7.02
C GLY A 93 -7.08 -1.18 -7.31
N ARG A 94 -6.32 -1.55 -6.28
CA ARG A 94 -5.26 -2.56 -6.38
C ARG A 94 -5.44 -3.67 -5.35
N VAL A 95 -4.93 -4.85 -5.70
CA VAL A 95 -4.88 -6.05 -4.84
C VAL A 95 -3.77 -5.91 -3.80
N ASP A 96 -2.61 -5.43 -4.23
CA ASP A 96 -1.53 -4.95 -3.37
C ASP A 96 -1.76 -3.45 -3.12
N PHE A 97 -1.66 -3.01 -1.87
CA PHE A 97 -2.10 -1.67 -1.47
C PHE A 97 -1.14 -0.55 -1.92
N GLN A 98 -0.72 -0.53 -3.18
CA GLN A 98 0.14 0.52 -3.68
C GLN A 98 -0.62 1.84 -3.71
N ILE A 99 0.03 2.91 -3.29
CA ILE A 99 -0.54 4.23 -3.20
C ILE A 99 0.35 5.24 -3.92
N LYS A 100 -0.24 6.37 -4.28
CA LYS A 100 0.51 7.59 -4.55
C LYS A 100 0.50 8.46 -3.30
N LEU A 101 1.69 8.87 -2.88
CA LEU A 101 1.91 9.84 -1.81
C LEU A 101 2.78 10.96 -2.38
N ARG A 102 2.25 12.19 -2.45
CA ARG A 102 2.99 13.37 -2.95
C ARG A 102 3.69 13.13 -4.30
N GLY A 103 2.98 12.46 -5.23
CA GLY A 103 3.48 12.13 -6.57
C GLY A 103 4.38 10.90 -6.66
N GLN A 104 4.76 10.27 -5.54
CA GLN A 104 5.62 9.09 -5.51
C GLN A 104 4.79 7.80 -5.41
N ARG A 105 5.20 6.76 -6.14
CA ARG A 105 4.59 5.42 -6.05
C ARG A 105 5.19 4.70 -4.85
N ILE A 106 4.35 4.30 -3.91
CA ILE A 106 4.77 3.62 -2.69
C ILE A 106 4.11 2.25 -2.61
N GLU A 107 4.93 1.26 -2.36
CA GLU A 107 4.56 -0.13 -2.12
C GLU A 107 4.30 -0.34 -0.62
N ILE A 108 3.04 -0.20 -0.17
CA ILE A 108 2.70 -0.34 1.25
C ILE A 108 3.19 -1.66 1.86
N GLY A 109 3.10 -2.75 1.09
CA GLY A 109 3.52 -4.07 1.55
C GLY A 109 5.04 -4.22 1.74
N GLU A 110 5.86 -3.31 1.20
CA GLU A 110 7.30 -3.25 1.51
C GLU A 110 7.52 -2.66 2.90
N ILE A 111 6.84 -1.57 3.21
CA ILE A 111 6.90 -0.90 4.51
C ILE A 111 6.42 -1.86 5.61
N GLU A 112 5.25 -2.49 5.41
CA GLU A 112 4.69 -3.47 6.35
C GLU A 112 5.67 -4.62 6.63
N ARG A 113 6.32 -5.15 5.59
CA ARG A 113 7.28 -6.26 5.71
C ARG A 113 8.55 -5.86 6.46
N ILE A 114 9.06 -4.65 6.22
CA ILE A 114 10.22 -4.14 6.93
C ILE A 114 9.90 -3.97 8.41
N ILE A 115 8.73 -3.41 8.73
CA ILE A 115 8.27 -3.26 10.12
C ILE A 115 8.11 -4.61 10.81
N LEU A 116 7.50 -5.61 10.15
CA LEU A 116 7.35 -6.96 10.69
C LEU A 116 8.68 -7.63 11.05
N ASN A 117 9.77 -7.25 10.39
CA ASN A 117 11.09 -7.83 10.62
C ASN A 117 11.89 -7.15 11.75
N VAL A 118 11.37 -6.08 12.36
CA VAL A 118 12.10 -5.34 13.39
C VAL A 118 12.35 -6.17 14.65
N SER A 119 11.37 -6.95 15.08
CA SER A 119 11.42 -7.78 16.28
C SER A 119 10.38 -8.89 16.22
N PRO A 120 10.65 -10.08 16.78
CA PRO A 120 9.67 -11.17 16.87
C PRO A 120 8.37 -10.82 17.62
N CYS A 121 8.37 -9.79 18.48
CA CYS A 121 7.16 -9.36 19.19
C CYS A 121 6.16 -8.64 18.29
N VAL A 122 6.60 -8.13 17.12
CA VAL A 122 5.73 -7.52 16.10
C VAL A 122 5.07 -8.60 15.27
N THR A 123 3.81 -8.89 15.61
CA THR A 123 3.05 -10.00 15.02
C THR A 123 2.30 -9.62 13.75
N ASN A 124 1.96 -8.34 13.58
CA ASN A 124 1.21 -7.87 12.42
C ASN A 124 1.46 -6.36 12.20
N CYS A 125 1.33 -5.88 10.97
CA CYS A 125 1.46 -4.48 10.64
C CYS A 125 0.56 -4.11 9.45
N VAL A 126 -0.12 -2.97 9.56
CA VAL A 126 -0.90 -2.38 8.47
C VAL A 126 -0.50 -0.93 8.30
N VAL A 127 -0.12 -0.55 7.09
CA VAL A 127 0.17 0.85 6.76
C VAL A 127 -0.95 1.42 5.90
N ILE A 128 -1.35 2.66 6.21
CA ILE A 128 -2.34 3.39 5.43
C ILE A 128 -1.83 4.78 5.06
N LYS A 129 -2.32 5.29 3.93
CA LYS A 129 -2.32 6.73 3.68
C LYS A 129 -3.47 7.36 4.45
N TYR A 130 -3.18 8.43 5.18
CA TYR A 130 -4.17 9.17 5.94
C TYR A 130 -4.04 10.68 5.69
N GLN A 131 -5.19 11.34 5.56
CA GLN A 131 -5.34 12.80 5.58
C GLN A 131 -6.68 13.10 6.26
N GLN A 132 -6.73 14.14 7.10
CA GLN A 132 -7.94 14.48 7.84
C GLN A 132 -8.94 15.23 6.95
N GLN A 133 -8.47 16.21 6.18
CA GLN A 133 -9.18 16.87 5.09
C GLN A 133 -8.43 16.74 3.76
N PRO A 134 -9.09 16.95 2.60
CA PRO A 134 -8.43 16.87 1.28
C PRO A 134 -7.29 17.87 1.08
N GLU A 135 -7.34 19.03 1.75
CA GLU A 135 -6.32 20.07 1.73
C GLU A 135 -5.14 19.83 2.70
N ASP A 136 -5.31 18.88 3.64
CA ASP A 136 -4.28 18.58 4.63
C ASP A 136 -3.12 17.80 4.02
N GLN A 137 -2.00 17.82 4.74
CA GLN A 137 -0.84 17.03 4.36
C GLN A 137 -1.16 15.53 4.41
N GLU A 138 -0.80 14.80 3.36
CA GLU A 138 -0.88 13.34 3.35
C GLU A 138 0.20 12.73 4.26
N HIS A 139 -0.21 11.78 5.09
CA HIS A 139 0.66 11.04 6.00
C HIS A 139 0.61 9.54 5.73
N LEU A 140 1.72 8.87 6.04
CA LEU A 140 1.75 7.42 6.22
C LEU A 140 1.62 7.10 7.69
N ILE A 141 0.72 6.18 8.03
CA ILE A 141 0.51 5.73 9.41
C ILE A 141 0.63 4.22 9.45
N ALA A 142 1.55 3.73 10.29
CA ALA A 142 1.74 2.32 10.56
C ALA A 142 1.03 1.93 11.85
N TYR A 143 0.07 1.02 11.75
CA TYR A 143 -0.54 0.36 12.90
C TYR A 143 0.19 -0.96 13.13
N VAL A 144 0.84 -1.09 14.28
CA VAL A 144 1.73 -2.19 14.60
C VAL A 144 1.10 -3.02 15.71
N GLN A 145 0.82 -4.29 15.44
CA GLN A 145 0.34 -5.22 16.46
C GLN A 145 1.53 -5.85 17.18
N SER A 146 1.71 -5.53 18.45
CA SER A 146 2.77 -6.11 19.28
C SER A 146 2.18 -6.92 20.42
N SER A 147 2.70 -8.13 20.62
CA SER A 147 2.29 -9.01 21.71
C SER A 147 3.36 -9.09 22.79
N SER A 148 2.99 -8.69 24.01
CA SER A 148 3.77 -8.89 25.23
C SER A 148 3.85 -10.36 25.67
N SER A 149 3.21 -11.29 24.95
CA SER A 149 3.24 -12.74 25.25
C SER A 149 4.55 -13.44 24.83
N SER A 150 5.45 -12.71 24.17
CA SER A 150 6.76 -13.24 23.76
C SER A 150 7.59 -13.55 25.00
N SER A 151 8.31 -14.68 25.00
CA SER A 151 8.96 -15.28 26.19
C SER A 151 9.95 -14.39 26.97
N ASN A 152 10.25 -13.19 26.47
CA ASN A 152 11.22 -12.24 27.01
C ASN A 152 10.62 -10.89 27.48
N ASN A 153 9.29 -10.69 27.51
CA ASN A 153 8.67 -9.38 27.82
C ASN A 153 9.24 -8.22 26.96
N GLU A 154 9.61 -8.52 25.71
CA GLU A 154 10.22 -7.55 24.81
C GLU A 154 9.15 -6.59 24.28
N MET A 155 9.25 -5.32 24.67
CA MET A 155 8.38 -4.25 24.19
C MET A 155 9.10 -3.48 23.09
N ILE A 156 8.47 -3.37 21.93
CA ILE A 156 8.97 -2.56 20.81
C ILE A 156 8.61 -1.09 21.04
N THR A 157 9.55 -0.17 20.81
CA THR A 157 9.30 1.28 20.86
C THR A 157 9.11 1.89 19.47
N ILE A 158 8.60 3.12 19.43
CA ILE A 158 8.44 3.88 18.18
C ILE A 158 9.81 4.27 17.61
N GLU A 159 10.81 4.59 18.44
CA GLU A 159 12.18 4.87 17.96
C GLU A 159 12.76 3.67 17.24
N GLU A 160 12.61 2.47 17.80
CA GLU A 160 13.16 1.24 17.22
C GLU A 160 12.54 0.96 15.84
N LEU A 161 11.22 1.10 15.73
CA LEU A 161 10.49 0.98 14.47
C LEU A 161 10.99 2.00 13.43
N LYS A 162 11.11 3.27 13.83
CA LYS A 162 11.53 4.36 12.95
C LYS A 162 12.98 4.21 12.51
N HIS A 163 13.88 3.88 13.45
CA HIS A 163 15.30 3.65 13.17
C HIS A 163 15.49 2.48 12.22
N TYR A 164 14.80 1.36 12.46
CA TYR A 164 14.86 0.21 11.56
C TYR A 164 14.36 0.57 10.16
N CYS A 165 13.22 1.28 10.06
CA CYS A 165 12.74 1.76 8.76
C CYS A 165 13.77 2.63 8.03
N GLN A 166 14.46 3.55 8.73
CA GLN A 166 15.48 4.42 8.14
C GLN A 166 16.67 3.66 7.52
N GLN A 167 16.96 2.45 7.99
CA GLN A 167 18.05 1.63 7.46
C GLN A 167 17.70 0.96 6.13
N TYR A 168 16.41 0.69 5.87
CA TYR A 168 15.96 -0.13 4.73
C TYR A 168 15.03 0.60 3.77
N LEU A 169 14.44 1.73 4.17
CA LEU A 169 13.48 2.49 3.37
C LEU A 169 14.02 3.87 2.98
N PRO A 170 13.72 4.34 1.75
CA PRO A 170 13.84 5.75 1.41
C PRO A 170 12.99 6.63 2.33
N LEU A 171 13.43 7.86 2.60
CA LEU A 171 12.79 8.80 3.54
C LEU A 171 11.28 8.98 3.32
N TYR A 172 10.83 8.99 2.06
CA TYR A 172 9.42 9.21 1.71
C TYR A 172 8.51 7.98 1.94
N MET A 173 9.10 6.79 2.14
CA MET A 173 8.36 5.56 2.47
C MET A 173 8.27 5.33 3.98
N ILE A 174 9.02 6.07 4.78
CA ILE A 174 9.02 5.93 6.23
C ILE A 174 7.69 6.46 6.77
N PRO A 175 6.93 5.68 7.57
CA PRO A 175 5.71 6.16 8.20
C PRO A 175 5.96 7.43 9.00
N THR A 176 5.07 8.41 8.86
CA THR A 176 5.12 9.62 9.69
C THR A 176 4.75 9.29 11.13
N TRP A 177 3.78 8.39 11.30
CA TRP A 177 3.25 8.00 12.60
C TRP A 177 3.24 6.48 12.76
N PHE A 178 3.52 6.03 13.97
CA PHE A 178 3.42 4.64 14.39
C PHE A 178 2.43 4.57 15.55
N ILE A 179 1.50 3.62 15.48
CA ILE A 179 0.48 3.38 16.51
C ILE A 179 0.58 1.90 16.89
N ILE A 180 1.06 1.64 18.10
CA ILE A 180 1.19 0.28 18.62
C ILE A 180 -0.14 -0.13 19.26
N LEU A 181 -0.65 -1.30 18.88
CA LEU A 181 -1.89 -1.87 19.36
C LEU A 181 -1.64 -3.29 19.88
N GLU A 182 -2.39 -3.70 20.91
CA GLU A 182 -2.39 -5.12 21.32
C GLU A 182 -3.02 -6.01 20.24
N GLN A 183 -4.03 -5.49 19.53
CA GLN A 183 -4.73 -6.22 18.47
C GLN A 183 -5.23 -5.27 17.37
N LEU A 184 -5.06 -5.69 16.10
CA LEU A 184 -5.66 -5.02 14.96
C LEU A 184 -7.15 -5.39 14.82
N PRO A 185 -8.02 -4.44 14.43
CA PRO A 185 -9.41 -4.73 14.16
C PRO A 185 -9.52 -5.67 12.96
N LEU A 186 -10.30 -6.74 13.10
CA LEU A 186 -10.54 -7.72 12.04
C LEU A 186 -12.01 -7.65 11.58
N ASN A 187 -12.25 -7.88 10.30
CA ASN A 187 -13.59 -8.07 9.75
C ASN A 187 -14.08 -9.51 10.01
N THR A 188 -15.33 -9.79 9.60
CA THR A 188 -15.96 -11.11 9.74
C THR A 188 -15.22 -12.26 9.06
N ASN A 189 -14.31 -11.96 8.13
CA ASN A 189 -13.47 -12.93 7.43
C ASN A 189 -12.07 -13.07 8.05
N GLY A 190 -11.81 -12.46 9.21
CA GLY A 190 -10.51 -12.50 9.89
C GLY A 190 -9.41 -11.68 9.22
N LYS A 191 -9.75 -10.82 8.25
CA LYS A 191 -8.80 -9.87 7.64
C LYS A 191 -8.86 -8.52 8.37
N VAL A 192 -7.78 -7.74 8.34
CA VAL A 192 -7.77 -6.41 8.96
C VAL A 192 -8.86 -5.51 8.38
N ASP A 193 -9.72 -4.97 9.24
CA ASP A 193 -10.72 -3.98 8.89
C ASP A 193 -10.14 -2.57 9.00
N ARG A 194 -9.64 -2.07 7.87
CA ARG A 194 -9.02 -0.74 7.76
C ARG A 194 -9.96 0.40 8.14
N LYS A 195 -11.30 0.21 8.02
CA LYS A 195 -12.28 1.24 8.36
C LYS A 195 -12.47 1.40 9.87
N GLN A 196 -12.11 0.37 10.63
CA GLN A 196 -12.21 0.34 12.09
C GLN A 196 -10.87 0.67 12.77
N LEU A 197 -9.83 1.00 12.00
CA LEU A 197 -8.57 1.46 12.58
C LEU A 197 -8.80 2.74 13.40
N PRO A 198 -8.21 2.83 14.61
CA PRO A 198 -8.31 4.04 15.42
C PRO A 198 -7.84 5.25 14.62
N LYS A 199 -8.61 6.35 14.64
CA LYS A 199 -8.17 7.58 13.98
C LYS A 199 -6.95 8.16 14.73
N PRO A 200 -5.91 8.61 14.02
CA PRO A 200 -4.78 9.25 14.65
C PRO A 200 -5.20 10.56 15.31
N ASP A 201 -4.86 10.73 16.59
CA ASP A 201 -4.92 12.02 17.26
C ASP A 201 -3.53 12.66 17.18
N PHE A 202 -3.30 13.52 16.20
CA PHE A 202 -1.98 14.10 15.95
C PHE A 202 -1.44 14.93 17.12
N LEU A 203 -2.30 15.53 17.96
CA LEU A 203 -1.87 16.28 19.13
C LEU A 203 -1.26 15.34 20.18
N HIS A 204 -1.93 14.21 20.43
CA HIS A 204 -1.47 13.19 21.38
C HIS A 204 -0.27 12.40 20.85
N LEU A 205 -0.27 12.08 19.55
CA LEU A 205 0.82 11.35 18.90
C LEU A 205 2.13 12.14 18.90
N THR A 206 2.06 13.45 18.73
CA THR A 206 3.25 14.33 18.83
C THR A 206 3.83 14.30 20.25
N GLN A 207 2.98 14.31 21.28
CA GLN A 207 3.42 14.26 22.69
C GLN A 207 3.97 12.88 23.09
N GLN A 208 3.38 11.77 22.61
CA GLN A 208 3.90 10.43 22.89
C GLN A 208 5.24 10.18 22.20
N GLN A 209 5.40 10.58 20.93
CA GLN A 209 6.69 10.48 20.26
C GLN A 209 7.74 11.43 20.86
N ALA A 210 7.33 12.61 21.35
CA ALA A 210 8.24 13.52 22.05
C ALA A 210 8.68 13.01 23.43
N ASN A 211 7.85 12.20 24.10
CA ASN A 211 8.19 11.63 25.42
C ASN A 211 9.09 10.39 25.33
N ASP A 212 9.03 9.62 24.23
CA ASP A 212 9.97 8.52 23.96
C ASP A 212 11.31 9.05 23.38
N HIS A 213 11.34 10.29 22.87
CA HIS A 213 12.56 11.00 22.53
C HIS A 213 13.28 11.54 23.79
N HIS A 214 14.50 11.04 24.06
CA HIS A 214 15.46 11.84 24.82
C HIS A 214 15.71 13.11 24.00
N VAL A 215 15.23 14.25 24.50
CA VAL A 215 15.43 15.54 23.85
C VAL A 215 16.93 15.84 23.94
N ASP A 216 17.66 15.63 22.85
CA ASP A 216 18.98 16.22 22.71
C ASP A 216 18.79 17.74 22.74
N GLU A 217 19.41 18.39 23.72
CA GLU A 217 19.43 19.84 23.80
C GLU A 217 20.07 20.40 22.50
N PRO A 218 19.57 21.55 21.98
CA PRO A 218 20.12 22.15 20.78
C PRO A 218 21.61 22.45 21.01
N ASN A 219 22.47 21.69 20.33
CA ASN A 219 23.92 21.74 20.51
C ASN A 219 24.59 22.77 19.57
N GLY A 220 23.83 23.38 18.66
CA GLY A 220 24.31 24.38 17.72
C GLY A 220 23.76 25.79 17.96
N GLU A 221 24.61 26.81 17.83
CA GLU A 221 24.22 28.23 17.93
C GLU A 221 23.05 28.60 17.00
N MET A 222 22.97 27.95 15.83
CA MET A 222 21.94 28.18 14.81
C MET A 222 20.58 27.56 15.18
N GLU A 223 20.57 26.47 15.96
CA GLU A 223 19.34 25.80 16.43
C GLU A 223 18.70 26.58 17.59
N MET A 224 19.53 27.20 18.43
CA MET A 224 19.09 28.07 19.53
C MET A 224 18.44 29.37 19.05
N GLU A 225 18.69 29.80 17.81
CA GLU A 225 18.11 31.03 17.24
C GLU A 225 16.69 30.81 16.69
N ILE A 226 16.33 29.57 16.35
CA ILE A 226 14.99 29.20 15.83
C ILE A 226 13.98 29.01 16.97
N TYR A 227 14.44 28.77 18.20
CA TYR A 227 13.59 28.53 19.39
C TYR A 227 13.24 29.80 20.20
N LYS A 228 13.64 30.99 19.75
CA LYS A 228 13.26 32.28 20.36
C LYS A 228 12.06 32.92 19.66
#